data_AF-A0A5C8PL77-F1
#
_entry.id   AF-A0A5C8PL77-F1
#
_cell.length_a   1.000
_cell.length_b   1.000
_cell.length_c   1.000
_cell.angle_alpha   90.00
_cell.angle_beta   90.00
_cell.angle_gamma   90.00
#
_symmetry.space_group_name_H-M   'P 1'
#
loop_
_entity.id
_entity.type
_entity.pdbx_description
1 polymer ?
#
loop_
_entity_poly.entity_id
_entity_poly.type
_entity_poly.pdbx_seq_one_letter_code
_entity_poly.pdbx_strand_id
1 'polypeptide(L)'
;MGTPITGPQSPIRQRFMMICKALLPPPGTLTNGQKPAGASGTGCGEFPGRVFKRVPVIPNGHWGAFKMMVAGAGLCYLTTPMTQWEQFAQAVDKKYGSKTWVPFAGNRPLPGDIYTLTKFDKSTEFQHVGVIVNADGNDWTTADGGQGNGWQSGFVKRSFHSDGQIDGEFGNKARLKGWVNLDALYAVANSAFPKTL
;
A
#
# COMPACT_ATOMS: atom_id res chain seq x y z
N MET A 1 25.66 -13.29 5.11
CA MET A 1 24.27 -12.79 5.16
C MET A 1 23.54 -13.45 4.00
N GLY A 2 22.50 -14.23 4.26
CA GLY A 2 21.75 -14.90 3.19
C GLY A 2 21.04 -13.89 2.30
N THR A 3 20.96 -14.17 1.00
CA THR A 3 20.19 -13.36 0.04
C THR A 3 18.75 -13.24 0.54
N PRO A 4 18.17 -12.04 0.65
CA PRO A 4 16.78 -11.90 1.05
C PRO A 4 15.88 -12.70 0.10
N ILE A 5 15.01 -13.54 0.66
CA ILE A 5 13.99 -14.23 -0.12
C ILE A 5 13.02 -13.16 -0.64
N THR A 6 12.99 -12.95 -1.95
CA THR A 6 12.05 -12.04 -2.64
C THR A 6 10.95 -12.84 -3.34
N GLY A 7 9.84 -12.18 -3.68
CA GLY A 7 8.72 -12.80 -4.38
C GLY A 7 7.50 -13.04 -3.49
N PRO A 8 6.41 -13.63 -4.00
CA PRO A 8 5.09 -13.61 -3.36
C PRO A 8 5.04 -14.26 -1.96
N GLN A 9 6.03 -15.09 -1.62
CA GLN A 9 6.14 -15.79 -0.34
C GLN A 9 7.24 -15.23 0.57
N SER A 10 7.76 -14.02 0.30
CA SER A 10 8.74 -13.40 1.18
C SER A 10 8.15 -13.21 2.59
N PRO A 11 8.96 -13.30 3.66
CA PRO A 11 8.48 -13.17 5.03
C PRO A 11 7.73 -11.85 5.27
N ILE A 12 8.22 -10.73 4.71
CA ILE A 12 7.57 -9.44 4.85
C ILE A 12 6.20 -9.41 4.19
N ARG A 13 6.04 -10.00 2.98
CA ARG A 13 4.74 -10.07 2.29
C ARG A 13 3.76 -10.95 3.03
N GLN A 14 4.19 -12.12 3.49
CA GLN A 14 3.35 -13.01 4.30
C GLN A 14 2.88 -12.29 5.58
N ARG A 15 3.76 -11.57 6.25
CA ARG A 15 3.43 -10.78 7.43
C ARG A 15 2.45 -9.64 7.11
N PHE A 16 2.68 -8.90 6.04
CA PHE A 16 1.80 -7.82 5.57
C PHE A 16 0.38 -8.35 5.30
N MET A 17 0.29 -9.51 4.63
CA MET A 17 -0.98 -10.17 4.31
C MET A 17 -1.71 -10.72 5.53
N MET A 18 -0.98 -11.29 6.49
CA MET A 18 -1.55 -11.69 7.77
C MET A 18 -2.16 -10.49 8.51
N ILE A 19 -1.48 -9.35 8.51
CA ILE A 19 -1.96 -8.12 9.16
C ILE A 19 -3.21 -7.58 8.44
N CYS A 20 -3.23 -7.54 7.10
CA CYS A 20 -4.43 -7.15 6.36
C CYS A 20 -5.63 -8.03 6.73
N LYS A 21 -5.44 -9.36 6.79
CA LYS A 21 -6.49 -10.31 7.21
C LYS A 21 -6.96 -10.10 8.64
N ALA A 22 -6.07 -9.73 9.55
CA ALA A 22 -6.44 -9.43 10.94
C ALA A 22 -7.14 -8.08 11.10
N LEU A 23 -6.88 -7.13 10.19
CA LEU A 23 -7.43 -5.78 10.22
C LEU A 23 -8.80 -5.63 9.56
N LEU A 24 -9.10 -6.51 8.61
CA LEU A 24 -10.25 -6.37 7.73
C LEU A 24 -11.28 -7.47 8.00
N PRO A 25 -12.58 -7.18 7.82
CA PRO A 25 -13.60 -8.21 7.84
C PRO A 25 -13.42 -9.19 6.67
N PRO A 26 -14.15 -10.33 6.66
CA PRO A 26 -14.16 -11.24 5.53
C PRO A 26 -14.48 -10.54 4.19
N PRO A 27 -13.99 -11.07 3.05
CA PRO A 27 -14.30 -10.51 1.74
C PRO A 27 -15.80 -10.36 1.48
N GLY A 28 -16.18 -9.24 0.84
CA GLY A 28 -17.58 -8.89 0.60
C GLY A 28 -18.25 -8.13 1.75
N THR A 29 -17.52 -7.83 2.82
CA THR A 29 -17.97 -6.99 3.92
C THR A 29 -17.03 -5.80 4.11
N LEU A 30 -17.58 -4.66 4.52
CA LEU A 30 -16.82 -3.47 4.90
C LEU A 30 -16.92 -3.26 6.42
N THR A 31 -15.91 -2.62 7.01
CA THR A 31 -16.04 -2.10 8.39
C THR A 31 -17.12 -1.01 8.47
N ASN A 32 -17.56 -0.69 9.68
CA ASN A 32 -18.52 0.39 9.94
C ASN A 32 -17.96 1.81 9.66
N GLY A 33 -16.68 1.93 9.29
CA GLY A 33 -16.07 3.15 8.78
C GLY A 33 -16.17 4.37 9.69
N GLN A 34 -15.67 4.27 10.92
CA GLN A 34 -15.59 5.43 11.81
C GLN A 34 -14.26 6.15 11.61
N LYS A 35 -14.33 7.44 11.24
CA LYS A 35 -13.16 8.32 11.27
C LYS A 35 -12.64 8.43 12.70
N PRO A 36 -11.39 8.04 13.00
CA PRO A 36 -10.84 8.24 14.33
C PRO A 36 -10.80 9.72 14.71
N ALA A 37 -11.07 10.05 15.97
CA ALA A 37 -10.99 11.43 16.45
C ALA A 37 -9.59 12.01 16.18
N GLY A 38 -9.53 13.20 15.59
CA GLY A 38 -8.27 13.86 15.22
C GLY A 38 -7.56 13.27 14.00
N ALA A 39 -8.14 12.29 13.28
CA ALA A 39 -7.51 11.76 12.07
C ALA A 39 -7.39 12.83 10.98
N SER A 40 -6.16 13.07 10.52
CA SER A 40 -5.84 13.80 9.30
C SER A 40 -5.69 12.80 8.13
N GLY A 41 -6.13 13.20 6.93
CA GLY A 41 -6.05 12.38 5.71
C GLY A 41 -7.35 11.65 5.31
N THR A 42 -7.22 10.72 4.37
CA THR A 42 -8.31 9.88 3.83
C THR A 42 -8.18 8.44 4.35
N GLY A 43 -9.29 7.71 4.46
CA GLY A 43 -9.25 6.31 4.89
C GLY A 43 -8.37 5.43 4.00
N CYS A 44 -8.27 5.73 2.70
CA CYS A 44 -7.40 5.00 1.77
C CYS A 44 -5.92 5.26 2.06
N GLY A 45 -5.54 6.52 2.30
CA GLY A 45 -4.16 6.86 2.67
C GLY A 45 -3.76 6.36 4.06
N GLU A 46 -4.71 6.23 4.98
CA GLU A 46 -4.47 5.69 6.32
C GLU A 46 -4.13 4.20 6.31
N PHE A 47 -4.78 3.42 5.45
CA PHE A 47 -4.76 1.96 5.55
C PHE A 47 -3.36 1.33 5.40
N PRO A 48 -2.54 1.64 4.38
CA PRO A 48 -1.19 1.09 4.29
C PRO A 48 -0.35 1.44 5.53
N GLY A 49 -0.46 2.67 6.03
CA GLY A 49 0.21 3.09 7.26
C GLY A 49 -0.27 2.30 8.49
N ARG A 50 -1.57 1.99 8.56
CA ARG A 50 -2.17 1.14 9.62
C ARG A 50 -1.63 -0.28 9.61
N VAL A 51 -1.35 -0.83 8.42
CA VAL A 51 -0.70 -2.13 8.26
C VAL A 51 0.73 -2.04 8.78
N PHE A 52 1.51 -1.03 8.36
CA PHE A 52 2.88 -0.82 8.85
C PHE A 52 2.96 -0.62 10.37
N LYS A 53 1.98 0.02 11.01
CA LYS A 53 1.92 0.13 12.49
C LYS A 53 1.86 -1.22 13.19
N ARG A 54 1.37 -2.27 12.51
CA ARG A 54 1.23 -3.64 13.04
C ARG A 54 2.31 -4.60 12.54
N VAL A 55 3.10 -4.15 11.56
CA VAL A 55 4.41 -4.76 11.35
C VAL A 55 5.23 -4.33 12.57
N PRO A 56 5.76 -5.24 13.39
CA PRO A 56 6.61 -4.83 14.50
C PRO A 56 7.80 -4.11 13.88
N VAL A 57 8.11 -2.90 14.32
CA VAL A 57 9.24 -2.05 13.90
C VAL A 57 9.50 -1.20 15.16
N ILE A 58 10.59 -1.47 15.92
CA ILE A 58 10.72 -1.18 17.38
C ILE A 58 11.91 -0.22 17.64
N PRO A 59 11.88 0.71 18.65
CA PRO A 59 11.34 0.52 20.01
C PRO A 59 10.24 1.46 20.51
N ASN A 60 9.75 1.16 21.74
CA ASN A 60 8.64 1.79 22.46
C ASN A 60 8.62 3.32 22.27
N GLY A 61 7.49 3.85 21.79
CA GLY A 61 7.35 5.26 21.40
C GLY A 61 7.61 5.56 19.91
N HIS A 62 8.18 4.62 19.15
CA HIS A 62 8.52 4.78 17.73
C HIS A 62 8.15 3.52 16.90
N TRP A 63 6.85 3.36 16.65
CA TRP A 63 6.33 2.36 15.70
C TRP A 63 6.85 2.67 14.29
N GLY A 64 7.91 1.98 13.91
CA GLY A 64 8.41 1.87 12.55
C GLY A 64 8.79 3.06 11.72
N ALA A 65 9.49 4.01 12.34
CA ALA A 65 9.89 5.23 11.67
C ALA A 65 11.08 5.05 10.71
N PHE A 66 10.86 4.36 9.58
CA PHE A 66 11.58 4.73 8.36
C PHE A 66 10.89 5.98 7.78
N LYS A 67 11.67 7.05 7.63
CA LYS A 67 11.18 8.39 7.29
C LYS A 67 11.84 8.95 6.04
N MET A 68 11.05 9.65 5.25
CA MET A 68 11.51 10.33 4.03
C MET A 68 10.90 11.72 3.96
N MET A 69 11.71 12.69 3.51
CA MET A 69 11.18 13.97 3.05
C MET A 69 10.57 13.76 1.66
N VAL A 70 9.27 14.00 1.54
CA VAL A 70 8.49 13.84 0.32
C VAL A 70 8.11 15.22 -0.20
N ALA A 71 8.43 15.48 -1.47
CA ALA A 71 8.07 16.74 -2.12
C ALA A 71 6.56 16.97 -2.06
N GLY A 72 6.13 18.13 -1.55
CA GLY A 72 4.72 18.51 -1.41
C GLY A 72 3.97 17.89 -0.22
N ALA A 73 4.52 16.88 0.46
CA ALA A 73 3.90 16.25 1.64
C ALA A 73 4.72 16.43 2.94
N GLY A 74 5.97 16.89 2.84
CA GLY A 74 6.84 17.10 4.00
C GLY A 74 7.44 15.79 4.52
N LEU A 75 7.64 15.70 5.83
CA LEU A 75 8.22 14.51 6.45
C LEU A 75 7.16 13.41 6.59
N CYS A 76 7.34 12.31 5.86
CA CYS A 76 6.47 11.14 5.92
C CYS A 76 7.18 9.95 6.59
N TYR A 77 6.43 9.14 7.32
CA TYR A 77 6.87 7.86 7.90
C TYR A 77 6.06 6.73 7.27
N LEU A 78 6.61 5.51 7.22
CA LEU A 78 5.85 4.34 6.74
C LEU A 78 4.49 4.15 7.44
N THR A 79 4.38 4.60 8.69
CA THR A 79 3.18 4.50 9.51
C THR A 79 2.24 5.71 9.40
N THR A 80 2.65 6.77 8.70
CA THR A 80 1.84 7.98 8.50
C THR A 80 0.73 7.72 7.48
N PRO A 81 -0.51 8.21 7.72
CA PRO A 81 -1.52 8.29 6.67
C PRO A 81 -1.01 9.11 5.50
N MET A 82 -0.87 8.53 4.31
CA MET A 82 -0.39 9.24 3.13
C MET A 82 -1.03 8.70 1.84
N THR A 83 -1.27 9.58 0.89
CA THR A 83 -1.67 9.22 -0.48
C THR A 83 -0.49 9.33 -1.46
N GLN A 84 0.62 9.92 -1.03
CA GLN A 84 1.83 10.20 -1.83
C GLN A 84 2.82 9.01 -1.85
N TRP A 85 2.33 7.77 -1.90
CA TRP A 85 3.18 6.57 -1.85
C TRP A 85 4.15 6.46 -3.04
N GLU A 86 3.76 6.98 -4.20
CA GLU A 86 4.67 7.12 -5.35
C GLU A 86 5.84 8.04 -5.02
N GLN A 87 5.56 9.26 -4.56
CA GLN A 87 6.59 10.26 -4.26
C GLN A 87 7.47 9.80 -3.09
N PHE A 88 6.87 9.09 -2.12
CA PHE A 88 7.61 8.43 -1.05
C PHE A 88 8.61 7.41 -1.60
N ALA A 89 8.14 6.46 -2.42
CA ALA A 89 8.99 5.43 -3.00
C ALA A 89 10.07 6.01 -3.92
N GLN A 90 9.75 7.03 -4.72
CA GLN A 90 10.72 7.76 -5.54
C GLN A 90 11.77 8.48 -4.68
N ALA A 91 11.39 9.03 -3.52
CA ALA A 91 12.35 9.62 -2.59
C ALA A 91 13.29 8.55 -2.00
N VAL A 92 12.77 7.35 -1.69
CA VAL A 92 13.60 6.21 -1.27
C VAL A 92 14.58 5.83 -2.36
N ASP A 93 14.11 5.66 -3.60
CA ASP A 93 14.94 5.29 -4.74
C ASP A 93 16.04 6.30 -5.01
N LYS A 94 15.72 7.59 -4.95
CA LYS A 94 16.72 8.66 -5.08
C LYS A 94 17.78 8.61 -3.97
N LYS A 95 17.40 8.29 -2.74
CA LYS A 95 18.32 8.30 -1.59
C LYS A 95 19.17 7.03 -1.48
N TYR A 96 18.63 5.88 -1.85
CA TYR A 96 19.25 4.58 -1.60
C TYR A 96 19.63 3.81 -2.88
N GLY A 97 19.34 4.34 -4.07
CA GLY A 97 19.61 3.65 -5.34
C GLY A 97 18.78 2.39 -5.55
N SER A 98 17.63 2.28 -4.88
CA SER A 98 16.71 1.14 -4.97
C SER A 98 15.75 1.23 -6.16
N LYS A 99 14.90 0.20 -6.30
CA LYS A 99 13.75 0.16 -7.24
C LYS A 99 12.45 -0.14 -6.49
N THR A 100 12.14 0.75 -5.55
CA THR A 100 11.00 0.69 -4.64
C THR A 100 9.73 1.12 -5.36
N TRP A 101 9.78 2.16 -6.21
CA TRP A 101 8.68 2.48 -7.09
C TRP A 101 8.73 1.63 -8.36
N VAL A 102 7.60 1.03 -8.71
CA VAL A 102 7.44 0.25 -9.93
C VAL A 102 6.28 0.87 -10.73
N PRO A 103 6.55 1.58 -11.84
CA PRO A 103 5.48 2.09 -12.69
C PRO A 103 4.76 0.92 -13.38
N PHE A 104 3.47 1.10 -13.63
CA PHE A 104 2.74 0.16 -14.48
C PHE A 104 3.19 0.33 -15.95
N ALA A 105 3.59 -0.78 -16.55
CA ALA A 105 4.01 -0.89 -17.95
C ALA A 105 3.64 -2.27 -18.52
N GLY A 106 2.46 -2.80 -18.15
CA GLY A 106 2.02 -4.17 -18.48
C GLY A 106 2.55 -5.27 -17.54
N ASN A 107 3.40 -4.91 -16.58
CA ASN A 107 3.81 -5.75 -15.47
C ASN A 107 2.71 -5.88 -14.40
N ARG A 108 2.88 -6.82 -13.46
CA ARG A 108 1.93 -7.08 -12.38
C ARG A 108 2.57 -6.94 -11.00
N PRO A 109 1.86 -6.38 -10.00
CA PRO A 109 2.33 -6.33 -8.62
C PRO A 109 2.25 -7.71 -7.97
N LEU A 110 2.91 -7.82 -6.82
CA LEU A 110 2.85 -8.99 -5.95
C LEU A 110 2.01 -8.73 -4.69
N PRO A 111 1.48 -9.77 -4.02
CA PRO A 111 0.78 -9.62 -2.74
C PRO A 111 1.60 -8.81 -1.73
N GLY A 112 0.96 -7.83 -1.09
CA GLY A 112 1.58 -6.89 -0.15
C GLY A 112 2.11 -5.59 -0.78
N ASP A 113 2.23 -5.50 -2.11
CA ASP A 113 2.61 -4.23 -2.75
C ASP A 113 1.54 -3.16 -2.53
N ILE A 114 1.96 -1.90 -2.37
CA ILE A 114 1.06 -0.76 -2.15
C ILE A 114 0.80 -0.10 -3.49
N TYR A 115 -0.40 -0.25 -4.03
CA TYR A 115 -0.74 0.23 -5.36
C TYR A 115 -1.35 1.62 -5.31
N THR A 116 -1.09 2.42 -6.35
CA THR A 116 -1.68 3.76 -6.52
C THR A 116 -2.52 3.79 -7.79
N LEU A 117 -3.74 4.31 -7.66
CA LEU A 117 -4.65 4.57 -8.77
C LEU A 117 -4.79 6.06 -9.05
N THR A 118 -4.94 6.38 -10.32
CA THR A 118 -5.29 7.72 -10.80
C THR A 118 -6.66 7.72 -11.45
N LYS A 119 -7.22 8.92 -11.62
CA LYS A 119 -8.50 9.09 -12.30
C LYS A 119 -8.43 8.59 -13.73
N PHE A 120 -9.47 7.87 -14.15
CA PHE A 120 -9.52 7.24 -15.47
C PHE A 120 -9.25 8.23 -16.61
N ASP A 121 -9.91 9.39 -16.60
CA ASP A 121 -9.77 10.44 -17.62
C ASP A 121 -8.66 11.45 -17.30
N LYS A 122 -7.98 11.32 -16.16
CA LYS A 122 -6.95 12.25 -15.69
C LYS A 122 -5.82 11.51 -14.99
N SER A 123 -4.92 10.94 -15.79
CA SER A 123 -3.84 10.06 -15.34
C SER A 123 -2.84 10.71 -14.36
N THR A 124 -2.87 12.03 -14.19
CA THR A 124 -2.04 12.78 -13.24
C THR A 124 -2.74 13.01 -11.88
N GLU A 125 -4.06 12.86 -11.80
CA GLU A 125 -4.83 13.10 -10.58
C GLU A 125 -4.99 11.80 -9.78
N PHE A 126 -4.64 11.85 -8.48
CA PHE A 126 -4.84 10.74 -7.55
C PHE A 126 -6.32 10.35 -7.42
N GLN A 127 -6.60 9.05 -7.36
CA GLN A 127 -7.92 8.51 -7.02
C GLN A 127 -7.88 7.61 -5.79
N HIS A 128 -6.91 6.70 -5.71
CA HIS A 128 -6.92 5.70 -4.64
C HIS A 128 -5.54 5.12 -4.32
N VAL A 129 -5.40 4.57 -3.11
CA VAL A 129 -4.27 3.74 -2.71
C VAL A 129 -4.77 2.59 -1.84
N GLY A 130 -4.14 1.43 -1.97
CA GLY A 130 -4.43 0.28 -1.13
C GLY A 130 -3.30 -0.74 -1.19
N VAL A 131 -3.57 -1.95 -0.72
CA VAL A 131 -2.61 -3.06 -0.72
C VAL A 131 -3.09 -4.17 -1.65
N ILE A 132 -2.22 -4.67 -2.51
CA ILE A 132 -2.51 -5.83 -3.37
C ILE A 132 -2.61 -7.08 -2.50
N VAL A 133 -3.69 -7.86 -2.65
CA VAL A 133 -3.86 -9.17 -2.01
C VAL A 133 -3.70 -10.28 -3.04
N ASN A 134 -4.32 -10.11 -4.20
CA ASN A 134 -4.17 -10.98 -5.36
C ASN A 134 -4.25 -10.13 -6.64
N ALA A 135 -3.34 -10.37 -7.59
CA ALA A 135 -3.29 -9.73 -8.90
C ALA A 135 -3.24 -10.74 -10.06
N ASP A 136 -3.78 -11.94 -9.85
CA ASP A 136 -3.89 -13.00 -10.86
C ASP A 136 -5.07 -12.76 -11.80
N GLY A 137 -4.91 -13.11 -13.08
CA GLY A 137 -5.96 -12.95 -14.09
C GLY A 137 -6.51 -11.52 -14.19
N ASN A 138 -7.81 -11.40 -14.42
CA ASN A 138 -8.53 -10.12 -14.46
C ASN A 138 -9.28 -9.84 -13.15
N ASP A 139 -9.36 -10.80 -12.23
CA ASP A 139 -10.13 -10.68 -10.99
C ASP A 139 -9.18 -10.41 -9.81
N TRP A 140 -8.89 -9.15 -9.58
CA TRP A 140 -7.97 -8.74 -8.53
C TRP A 140 -8.69 -8.64 -7.19
N THR A 141 -7.94 -8.84 -6.12
CA THR A 141 -8.38 -8.56 -4.75
C THR A 141 -7.41 -7.58 -4.11
N THR A 142 -7.95 -6.52 -3.53
CA THR A 142 -7.19 -5.50 -2.82
C THR A 142 -7.70 -5.35 -1.39
N ALA A 143 -6.81 -4.93 -0.49
CA ALA A 143 -7.12 -4.57 0.88
C ALA A 143 -7.07 -3.04 0.97
N ASP A 144 -8.25 -2.44 1.14
CA ASP A 144 -8.42 -1.00 0.98
C ASP A 144 -9.04 -0.37 2.22
N GLY A 145 -8.68 0.88 2.46
CA GLY A 145 -9.40 1.79 3.33
C GLY A 145 -10.10 2.87 2.52
N GLY A 146 -10.91 3.68 3.17
CA GLY A 146 -11.59 4.81 2.54
C GLY A 146 -12.69 4.44 1.55
N GLN A 147 -13.25 3.24 1.69
CA GLN A 147 -14.40 2.75 0.95
C GLN A 147 -15.70 3.41 1.45
N GLY A 148 -16.77 3.32 0.65
CA GLY A 148 -18.11 3.83 0.97
C GLY A 148 -18.12 5.25 1.56
N ASN A 149 -18.30 5.36 2.88
CA ASN A 149 -18.34 6.65 3.60
C ASN A 149 -16.97 7.38 3.72
N GLY A 150 -15.93 6.90 3.05
CA GLY A 150 -14.59 7.50 3.07
C GLY A 150 -13.69 7.03 4.22
N TRP A 151 -14.18 6.14 5.09
CA TRP A 151 -13.43 5.53 6.19
C TRP A 151 -13.63 4.02 6.34
N GLN A 152 -14.58 3.43 5.60
CA GLN A 152 -14.76 1.99 5.61
C GLN A 152 -13.53 1.30 5.02
N SER A 153 -13.25 0.09 5.48
CA SER A 153 -12.15 -0.73 5.00
C SER A 153 -12.63 -2.14 4.73
N GLY A 154 -12.06 -2.81 3.74
CA GLY A 154 -12.42 -4.18 3.42
C GLY A 154 -11.58 -4.75 2.30
N PHE A 155 -11.83 -6.03 1.99
CA PHE A 155 -11.30 -6.65 0.79
C PHE A 155 -12.22 -6.34 -0.39
N VAL A 156 -11.67 -5.69 -1.41
CA VAL A 156 -12.40 -5.23 -2.59
C VAL A 156 -12.00 -6.10 -3.77
N LYS A 157 -13.01 -6.65 -4.46
CA LYS A 157 -12.81 -7.31 -5.75
C LYS A 157 -12.76 -6.24 -6.85
N ARG A 158 -11.82 -6.37 -7.78
CA ARG A 158 -11.60 -5.41 -8.85
C ARG A 158 -11.43 -6.11 -10.18
N SER A 159 -12.09 -5.61 -11.21
CA SER A 159 -11.86 -6.05 -12.58
C SER A 159 -10.66 -5.29 -13.13
N PHE A 160 -9.57 -6.00 -13.41
CA PHE A 160 -8.38 -5.46 -14.04
C PHE A 160 -8.37 -5.76 -15.54
N HIS A 161 -8.01 -4.75 -16.31
CA HIS A 161 -7.88 -4.83 -17.76
C HIS A 161 -6.41 -4.69 -18.14
N SER A 162 -5.97 -5.39 -19.18
CA SER A 162 -4.55 -5.47 -19.56
C SER A 162 -3.91 -4.13 -19.91
N ASP A 163 -4.71 -3.12 -20.23
CA ASP A 163 -4.29 -1.75 -20.51
C ASP A 163 -4.08 -0.89 -19.24
N GLY A 164 -4.21 -1.49 -18.05
CA GLY A 164 -4.06 -0.83 -16.77
C GLY A 164 -5.33 -0.15 -16.26
N GLN A 165 -6.47 -0.24 -16.96
CA GLN A 165 -7.74 0.11 -16.34
C GLN A 165 -8.04 -0.86 -15.19
N ILE A 166 -8.55 -0.32 -14.10
CA ILE A 166 -9.05 -1.11 -12.99
C ILE A 166 -10.39 -0.54 -12.53
N ASP A 167 -11.38 -1.42 -12.42
CA ASP A 167 -12.69 -1.04 -11.94
C ASP A 167 -12.67 -1.13 -10.41
N GLY A 168 -12.98 0.00 -9.77
CA GLY A 168 -13.02 0.12 -8.32
C GLY A 168 -14.37 -0.24 -7.71
N GLU A 169 -14.46 -0.02 -6.41
CA GLU A 169 -15.71 -0.17 -5.67
C GLU A 169 -16.80 0.72 -6.29
N PHE A 170 -18.00 0.16 -6.40
CA PHE A 170 -19.17 0.78 -7.03
C PHE A 170 -19.05 1.05 -8.54
N GLY A 171 -18.11 0.38 -9.23
CA GLY A 171 -17.97 0.46 -10.69
C GLY A 171 -17.23 1.70 -11.19
N ASN A 172 -16.61 2.48 -10.30
CA ASN A 172 -15.82 3.64 -10.68
C ASN A 172 -14.52 3.21 -11.37
N LYS A 173 -14.32 3.65 -12.61
CA LYS A 173 -13.09 3.37 -13.35
C LYS A 173 -11.90 4.14 -12.78
N ALA A 174 -10.73 3.52 -12.87
CA ALA A 174 -9.45 4.13 -12.52
C ALA A 174 -8.34 3.58 -13.41
N ARG A 175 -7.16 4.18 -13.34
CA ARG A 175 -5.93 3.67 -13.99
C ARG A 175 -4.92 3.28 -12.93
N LEU A 176 -4.33 2.09 -13.07
CA LEU A 176 -3.19 1.67 -12.26
C LEU A 176 -1.97 2.48 -12.66
N LYS A 177 -1.46 3.31 -11.74
CA LYS A 177 -0.26 4.12 -11.99
C LYS A 177 1.02 3.32 -11.79
N GLY A 178 1.02 2.46 -10.78
CA GLY A 178 2.18 1.73 -10.30
C GLY A 178 2.02 1.34 -8.84
N TRP A 179 3.09 0.84 -8.24
CA TRP A 179 3.09 0.38 -6.86
C TRP A 179 4.45 0.50 -6.19
N VAL A 180 4.41 0.42 -4.87
CA VAL A 180 5.58 0.24 -4.02
C VAL A 180 5.89 -1.25 -3.93
N ASN A 181 7.06 -1.66 -4.40
CA ASN A 181 7.58 -3.01 -4.22
C ASN A 181 7.95 -3.22 -2.74
N LEU A 182 7.17 -4.05 -2.04
CA LEU A 182 7.33 -4.24 -0.61
C LEU A 182 8.69 -4.87 -0.23
N ASP A 183 9.21 -5.79 -1.05
CA ASP A 183 10.52 -6.42 -0.79
C ASP A 183 11.66 -5.41 -0.93
N ALA A 184 11.62 -4.58 -1.97
CA ALA A 184 12.62 -3.54 -2.20
C ALA A 184 12.59 -2.48 -1.08
N LEU A 185 11.37 -2.05 -0.69
CA LEU A 185 11.20 -1.13 0.44
C LEU A 185 11.74 -1.75 1.73
N TYR A 186 11.38 -3.00 2.01
CA TYR A 186 11.83 -3.72 3.20
C TYR A 186 13.35 -3.87 3.23
N ALA A 187 13.99 -4.21 2.10
CA ALA A 187 15.45 -4.35 2.03
C ALA A 187 16.17 -3.06 2.43
N VAL A 188 15.67 -1.89 1.99
CA VAL A 188 16.24 -0.58 2.33
C VAL A 188 15.92 -0.18 3.77
N ALA A 189 14.69 -0.44 4.20
CA ALA A 189 14.21 -0.05 5.51
C ALA A 189 14.47 -1.10 6.60
N ASN A 190 15.17 -2.21 6.29
CA ASN A 190 15.31 -3.38 7.17
C ASN A 190 15.81 -3.02 8.57
N SER A 191 16.71 -2.05 8.70
CA SER A 191 17.20 -1.58 10.01
C SER A 191 16.13 -0.94 10.89
N ALA A 192 15.01 -0.50 10.30
CA ALA A 192 13.84 -0.09 11.07
C ALA A 192 13.09 -1.33 11.62
N PHE A 193 13.03 -2.43 10.87
CA PHE A 193 12.29 -3.64 11.26
C PHE A 193 13.06 -4.46 12.33
N PRO A 194 12.37 -5.29 13.14
CA PRO A 194 12.99 -6.21 14.06
C PRO A 194 13.81 -7.24 13.29
N LYS A 195 14.87 -7.73 13.94
CA LYS A 195 15.83 -8.67 13.35
C LYS A 195 15.21 -10.02 12.97
N THR A 196 13.99 -10.32 13.43
CA THR A 196 13.22 -11.52 13.08
C THR A 196 11.81 -11.10 12.68
N LEU A 197 11.46 -11.33 11.42
CA LEU A 197 10.09 -11.24 10.89
C LEU A 197 9.43 -12.61 10.83
#